data_AF-A0A1F0CHA9-F1
#
_entry.id   AF-A0A1F0CHA9-F1
#
_cell.length_a   1.000
_cell.length_b   1.000
_cell.length_c   1.000
_cell.angle_alpha   90.00
_cell.angle_beta   90.00
_cell.angle_gamma   90.00
#
_symmetry.space_group_name_H-M   'P 1'
#
loop_
_entity.id
_entity.type
_entity.pdbx_description
1 polymer ?
#
loop_
_entity_poly.entity_id
_entity_poly.type
_entity_poly.pdbx_seq_one_letter_code
_entity_poly.pdbx_strand_id
1 'polypeptide(L)'
;MIKSNPKYHGLEALVAFSGSLDVSKDEDVEQIVTESSLNNENAPEGQRRMETSKMFDGAAYKFLIVANKYQTGFDKPRLSAMYVDKPLSGVMAVQTLSRLNRTMPSKNKTKTFVVDFVNDPETILEAFQPYYSQGTAEGLVDSKTA
;
A
#
# COMPACT_ATOMS: atom_id res chain seq x y z
N MET A 1 6.60 -12.83 20.11
CA MET A 1 7.63 -11.78 20.31
C MET A 1 7.16 -10.36 19.96
N ILE A 2 6.41 -10.12 18.88
CA ILE A 2 5.95 -8.75 18.52
C ILE A 2 4.75 -8.29 19.36
N LYS A 3 3.72 -9.13 19.54
CA LYS A 3 2.49 -8.78 20.31
C LYS A 3 2.75 -8.46 21.80
N SER A 4 3.82 -8.99 22.38
CA SER A 4 4.18 -8.81 23.80
C SER A 4 4.93 -7.50 24.08
N ASN A 5 5.34 -6.75 23.06
CA ASN A 5 6.07 -5.49 23.24
C ASN A 5 5.11 -4.29 23.12
N PRO A 6 4.90 -3.51 24.20
CA PRO A 6 3.99 -2.37 24.20
C PRO A 6 4.29 -1.31 23.14
N LYS A 7 5.56 -1.22 22.70
CA LYS A 7 6.00 -0.28 21.65
C LYS A 7 5.35 -0.55 20.29
N TYR A 8 4.93 -1.80 20.05
CA TYR A 8 4.33 -2.23 18.78
C TYR A 8 2.83 -2.45 18.88
N HIS A 9 2.21 -2.08 20.01
CA HIS A 9 0.76 -2.08 20.15
C HIS A 9 0.15 -1.06 19.17
N GLY A 10 -0.85 -1.48 18.39
CA GLY A 10 -1.44 -0.65 17.33
C GLY A 10 -0.62 -0.56 16.04
N LEU A 11 0.30 -1.52 15.79
CA LEU A 11 0.91 -1.77 14.49
C LEU A 11 0.29 -3.02 13.84
N GLU A 12 -1.02 -2.97 13.58
CA GLU A 12 -1.74 -4.06 12.94
C GLU A 12 -1.75 -3.91 11.41
N ALA A 13 -1.91 -5.04 10.73
CA ALA A 13 -2.01 -5.13 9.29
C ALA A 13 -3.40 -5.62 8.87
N LEU A 14 -3.91 -5.07 7.78
CA LEU A 14 -5.07 -5.58 7.07
C LEU A 14 -4.61 -6.23 5.76
N VAL A 15 -5.40 -7.15 5.26
CA VAL A 15 -5.20 -7.76 3.93
C VAL A 15 -6.34 -7.37 3.00
N ALA A 16 -6.08 -7.28 1.70
CA ALA A 16 -7.09 -6.97 0.70
C ALA A 16 -6.85 -7.78 -0.58
N PHE A 17 -7.71 -8.76 -0.83
CA PHE A 17 -7.63 -9.64 -1.98
C PHE A 17 -9.02 -10.18 -2.35
N SER A 18 -9.15 -10.64 -3.59
CA SER A 18 -10.41 -11.19 -4.09
C SER A 18 -10.45 -12.71 -3.96
N GLY A 19 -11.62 -13.25 -3.64
CA GLY A 19 -11.84 -14.68 -3.54
C GLY A 19 -11.34 -15.30 -2.23
N SER A 20 -11.02 -16.58 -2.30
CA SER A 20 -10.50 -17.36 -1.18
C SER A 20 -9.09 -17.83 -1.51
N LEU A 21 -8.22 -17.87 -0.50
CA LEU A 21 -6.86 -18.39 -0.62
C LEU A 21 -6.77 -19.69 0.16
N ASP A 22 -6.26 -20.72 -0.50
CA ASP A 22 -5.88 -21.96 0.15
C ASP A 22 -4.47 -21.80 0.72
N VAL A 23 -4.37 -21.74 2.05
CA VAL A 23 -3.10 -21.64 2.78
C VAL A 23 -2.68 -22.96 3.41
N SER A 24 -3.33 -24.08 3.05
CA SER A 24 -3.02 -25.44 3.53
C SER A 24 -1.65 -25.98 3.11
N LYS A 25 -0.88 -25.22 2.32
CA LYS A 25 0.51 -25.53 1.99
C LYS A 25 1.46 -25.29 3.17
N ASP A 26 1.00 -24.60 4.21
CA ASP A 26 1.70 -24.50 5.48
C ASP A 26 1.27 -25.69 6.36
N GLU A 27 2.21 -26.55 6.75
CA GLU A 27 1.92 -27.82 7.46
C GLU A 27 1.18 -27.60 8.79
N ASP A 28 1.25 -26.37 9.32
CA ASP A 28 0.61 -25.96 10.57
C ASP A 28 -0.78 -25.28 10.38
N VAL A 29 -1.27 -25.12 9.14
CA VAL A 29 -2.48 -24.30 8.86
C VAL A 29 -3.44 -24.99 7.89
N GLU A 30 -4.37 -25.80 8.40
CA GLU A 30 -5.49 -26.32 7.59
C GLU A 30 -6.60 -25.27 7.42
N GLN A 31 -6.45 -24.30 6.50
CA GLN A 31 -7.52 -23.32 6.29
C GLN A 31 -7.61 -22.73 4.88
N ILE A 32 -8.85 -22.56 4.42
CA ILE A 32 -9.21 -21.62 3.35
C ILE A 32 -9.56 -20.29 4.00
N VAL A 33 -8.85 -19.24 3.63
CA VAL A 33 -9.05 -17.89 4.20
C VAL A 33 -9.65 -16.93 3.17
N THR A 34 -10.41 -15.96 3.66
CA THR A 34 -10.93 -14.85 2.86
C THR A 34 -10.46 -13.53 3.45
N GLU A 35 -10.53 -12.45 2.69
CA GLU A 35 -10.28 -11.10 3.23
C GLU A 35 -11.13 -10.83 4.48
N SER A 36 -12.40 -11.25 4.45
CA SER A 36 -13.33 -11.03 5.55
C SER A 36 -12.95 -11.82 6.80
N SER A 37 -12.55 -13.08 6.68
CA SER A 37 -12.15 -13.88 7.84
C SER A 37 -10.89 -13.30 8.48
N LEU A 38 -9.88 -12.94 7.67
CA LEU A 38 -8.63 -12.41 8.18
C LEU A 38 -8.75 -11.04 8.85
N ASN A 39 -9.54 -10.14 8.26
CA ASN A 39 -9.69 -8.78 8.80
C ASN A 39 -10.72 -8.70 9.94
N ASN A 40 -11.86 -9.39 9.85
CA ASN A 40 -12.97 -9.18 10.80
C ASN A 40 -12.87 -10.04 12.06
N GLU A 41 -12.33 -11.26 11.99
CA GLU A 41 -12.22 -12.11 13.18
C GLU A 41 -11.22 -11.52 14.20
N ASN A 42 -10.20 -10.84 13.69
CA ASN A 42 -9.20 -10.12 14.48
C ASN A 42 -9.59 -8.66 14.81
N ALA A 43 -10.71 -8.16 14.31
CA ALA A 43 -11.13 -6.78 14.53
C ALA A 43 -11.66 -6.56 15.96
N PRO A 44 -11.38 -5.40 16.59
CA PRO A 44 -12.00 -5.01 17.85
C PRO A 44 -13.53 -5.10 17.80
N GLU A 45 -14.14 -5.40 18.94
CA GLU A 45 -15.59 -5.43 19.08
C GLU A 45 -16.19 -4.07 18.66
N GLY A 46 -17.05 -4.07 17.64
CA GLY A 46 -17.61 -2.86 17.01
C GLY A 46 -17.02 -2.47 15.64
N GLN A 47 -15.87 -3.03 15.23
CA GLN A 47 -15.31 -2.86 13.87
C GLN A 47 -15.51 -4.10 12.99
N ARG A 48 -16.04 -5.18 13.57
CA ARG A 48 -16.40 -6.40 12.85
C ARG A 48 -17.46 -6.07 11.78
N ARG A 49 -17.26 -6.56 10.56
CA ARG A 49 -18.10 -6.35 9.36
C ARG A 49 -17.96 -4.96 8.72
N MET A 50 -16.95 -4.18 9.09
CA MET A 50 -16.61 -2.97 8.35
C MET A 50 -15.85 -3.32 7.07
N GLU A 51 -16.02 -2.50 6.03
CA GLU A 51 -15.17 -2.55 4.84
C GLU A 51 -13.70 -2.34 5.23
N THR A 52 -12.81 -3.19 4.73
CA THR A 52 -11.35 -3.14 4.97
C THR A 52 -10.79 -1.73 4.74
N SER A 53 -11.26 -1.04 3.70
CA SER A 53 -10.83 0.32 3.38
C SER A 53 -11.22 1.34 4.45
N LYS A 54 -12.33 1.14 5.16
CA LYS A 54 -12.76 1.99 6.29
C LYS A 54 -12.02 1.62 7.56
N MET A 55 -11.78 0.33 7.80
CA MET A 55 -10.95 -0.12 8.93
C MET A 55 -9.56 0.51 8.87
N PHE A 56 -8.97 0.59 7.67
CA PHE A 56 -7.65 1.18 7.45
C PHE A 56 -7.55 2.68 7.81
N ASP A 57 -8.66 3.41 7.92
CA ASP A 57 -8.64 4.79 8.40
C ASP A 57 -8.41 4.89 9.92
N GLY A 58 -8.65 3.78 10.63
CA GLY A 58 -8.48 3.64 12.07
C GLY A 58 -7.04 3.85 12.55
N ALA A 59 -6.88 4.09 13.84
CA ALA A 59 -5.56 4.32 14.42
C ALA A 59 -4.74 3.03 14.59
N ALA A 60 -5.37 1.86 14.69
CA ALA A 60 -4.72 0.58 14.98
C ALA A 60 -4.03 -0.06 13.77
N TYR A 61 -4.51 0.22 12.56
CA TYR A 61 -3.99 -0.39 11.33
C TYR A 61 -3.00 0.54 10.65
N LYS A 62 -1.75 0.08 10.47
CA LYS A 62 -0.69 0.85 9.80
C LYS A 62 -0.30 0.28 8.45
N PHE A 63 -0.58 -1.00 8.23
CA PHE A 63 -0.25 -1.70 7.00
C PHE A 63 -1.52 -2.22 6.33
N LEU A 64 -1.53 -2.15 5.00
CA LEU A 64 -2.54 -2.76 4.16
C LEU A 64 -1.83 -3.54 3.08
N ILE A 65 -1.90 -4.87 3.16
CA ILE A 65 -1.31 -5.79 2.21
C ILE A 65 -2.34 -6.05 1.13
N VAL A 66 -2.02 -5.75 -0.13
CA VAL A 66 -2.98 -5.79 -1.23
C VAL A 66 -2.51 -6.77 -2.29
N ALA A 67 -3.38 -7.72 -2.68
CA ALA A 67 -3.17 -8.60 -3.81
C ALA A 67 -4.33 -8.47 -4.80
N ASN A 68 -4.05 -7.90 -5.97
CA ASN A 68 -5.00 -7.73 -7.09
C ASN A 68 -6.35 -7.04 -6.76
N LYS A 69 -6.49 -6.44 -5.58
CA LYS A 69 -7.61 -5.58 -5.21
C LYS A 69 -7.20 -4.11 -5.31
N TYR A 70 -8.19 -3.23 -5.24
CA TYR A 70 -7.99 -1.78 -5.22
C TYR A 70 -7.30 -1.22 -6.47
N GLN A 71 -7.28 -1.93 -7.61
CA GLN A 71 -6.68 -1.46 -8.86
C GLN A 71 -7.29 -0.17 -9.42
N THR A 72 -8.52 0.17 -8.98
CA THR A 72 -9.19 1.46 -9.21
C THR A 72 -9.87 1.92 -7.91
N GLY A 73 -10.12 3.23 -7.77
CA GLY A 73 -10.99 3.79 -6.72
C GLY A 73 -10.47 3.81 -5.28
N PHE A 74 -9.34 3.17 -4.97
CA PHE A 74 -8.72 3.27 -3.64
C PHE A 74 -7.82 4.50 -3.56
N ASP A 75 -8.28 5.47 -2.79
CA ASP A 75 -7.59 6.74 -2.58
C ASP A 75 -7.48 7.02 -1.08
N LYS A 76 -6.25 6.98 -0.55
CA LYS A 76 -5.96 7.22 0.86
C LYS A 76 -4.87 8.29 0.96
N PRO A 77 -5.22 9.55 1.24
CA PRO A 77 -4.22 10.62 1.29
C PRO A 77 -3.16 10.43 2.40
N ARG A 78 -3.43 9.54 3.37
CA ARG A 78 -2.51 9.15 4.46
C ARG A 78 -1.40 8.19 4.02
N LEU A 79 -1.48 7.59 2.84
CA LEU A 79 -0.51 6.60 2.37
C LEU A 79 0.84 7.28 2.10
N SER A 80 1.87 6.97 2.90
CA SER A 80 3.20 7.60 2.80
C SER A 80 4.28 6.68 2.25
N ALA A 81 4.10 5.37 2.33
CA ALA A 81 5.05 4.39 1.83
C ALA A 81 4.33 3.29 1.06
N MET A 82 4.96 2.77 0.02
CA MET A 82 4.53 1.60 -0.73
C MET A 82 5.69 0.63 -0.85
N TYR A 83 5.44 -0.62 -0.50
CA TYR A 83 6.35 -1.73 -0.72
C TYR A 83 5.84 -2.52 -1.92
N VAL A 84 6.66 -2.67 -2.95
CA VAL A 84 6.27 -3.27 -4.22
C VAL A 84 6.96 -4.61 -4.37
N ASP A 85 6.16 -5.67 -4.34
CA ASP A 85 6.55 -7.04 -4.64
C ASP A 85 5.70 -7.56 -5.80
N LYS A 86 5.71 -6.81 -6.90
CA LYS A 86 4.95 -7.12 -8.11
C LYS A 86 5.64 -6.52 -9.33
N PRO A 87 5.72 -7.24 -10.47
CA PRO A 87 6.16 -6.65 -11.72
C PRO A 87 5.26 -5.47 -12.13
N LEU A 88 5.86 -4.32 -12.37
CA LEU A 88 5.23 -3.07 -12.80
C LEU A 88 5.90 -2.57 -14.07
N SER A 89 5.09 -2.24 -15.08
CA SER A 89 5.56 -1.63 -16.32
C SER A 89 4.45 -0.78 -16.96
N GLY A 90 4.86 0.15 -17.83
CA GLY A 90 3.95 1.02 -18.58
C GLY A 90 2.87 1.68 -17.71
N VAL A 91 1.64 1.67 -18.20
CA VAL A 91 0.50 2.33 -17.52
C VAL A 91 0.27 1.78 -16.11
N MET A 92 0.52 0.49 -15.87
CA MET A 92 0.31 -0.13 -14.56
C MET A 92 1.26 0.42 -13.50
N ALA A 93 2.52 0.72 -13.87
CA ALA A 93 3.49 1.36 -12.97
C ALA A 93 3.00 2.76 -12.58
N VAL A 94 2.60 3.57 -13.57
CA VAL A 94 2.11 4.93 -13.34
C VAL A 94 0.87 4.93 -12.47
N GLN A 95 -0.14 4.12 -12.78
CA GLN A 95 -1.38 4.03 -12.00
C GLN A 95 -1.16 3.54 -10.56
N THR A 96 -0.19 2.64 -10.35
CA THR A 96 0.09 2.09 -9.03
C THR A 96 0.86 3.11 -8.18
N LEU A 97 2.00 3.61 -8.67
CA LEU A 97 2.87 4.49 -7.90
C LEU A 97 2.28 5.90 -7.72
N SER A 98 1.48 6.38 -8.67
CA SER A 98 0.82 7.71 -8.56
C SER A 98 -0.16 7.81 -7.38
N ARG A 99 -0.58 6.68 -6.80
CA ARG A 99 -1.44 6.66 -5.59
C ARG A 99 -0.77 7.26 -4.37
N LEU A 100 0.56 7.25 -4.32
CA LEU A 100 1.32 7.89 -3.23
C LEU A 100 1.27 9.42 -3.31
N ASN A 101 1.08 10.01 -4.49
CA ASN A 101 1.20 11.45 -4.75
C ASN A 101 0.05 12.31 -4.21
N ARG A 102 -0.79 11.77 -3.32
CA ARG A 102 -1.81 12.54 -2.62
C ARG A 102 -1.19 13.40 -1.51
N THR A 103 -1.38 14.70 -1.57
CA THR A 103 -0.96 15.63 -0.54
C THR A 103 -1.87 15.51 0.70
N MET A 104 -1.27 15.56 1.89
CA MET A 104 -2.02 15.68 3.15
C MET A 104 -1.36 16.73 4.04
N PRO A 105 -1.67 18.03 3.82
CA PRO A 105 -1.06 19.13 4.56
C PRO A 105 -1.33 19.03 6.07
N SER A 106 -2.52 18.59 6.46
CA SER A 106 -2.95 18.48 7.86
C SER A 106 -2.15 17.49 8.71
N LYS A 107 -1.30 16.65 8.10
CA LYS A 107 -0.44 15.68 8.80
C LYS A 107 1.04 15.84 8.49
N ASN A 108 1.47 16.98 7.95
CA ASN A 108 2.87 17.23 7.57
C ASN A 108 3.45 16.10 6.69
N LYS A 109 2.64 15.49 5.83
CA LYS A 109 3.14 14.50 4.86
C LYS A 109 3.97 15.23 3.82
N THR A 110 5.28 15.31 4.04
CA THR A 110 6.23 16.03 3.17
C THR A 110 6.98 15.11 2.23
N LYS A 111 6.98 13.79 2.47
CA LYS A 111 7.70 12.80 1.67
C LYS A 111 6.88 11.53 1.48
N THR A 112 7.07 10.90 0.34
CA THR A 112 6.57 9.57 -0.01
C THR A 112 7.74 8.64 -0.28
N PHE A 113 7.58 7.35 0.01
CA PHE A 113 8.61 6.35 -0.19
C PHE A 113 8.07 5.20 -1.03
N VAL A 114 8.85 4.75 -1.99
CA VAL A 114 8.63 3.51 -2.72
C VAL A 114 9.83 2.61 -2.42
N VAL A 115 9.55 1.42 -1.91
CA VAL A 115 10.55 0.37 -1.74
C VAL A 115 10.17 -0.74 -2.70
N ASP A 116 10.89 -0.84 -3.81
CA ASP A 116 10.63 -1.81 -4.87
C ASP A 116 11.63 -2.97 -4.76
N PHE A 117 11.11 -4.20 -4.75
CA PHE A 117 11.91 -5.42 -4.64
C PHE A 117 12.02 -6.19 -5.96
N VAL A 118 11.30 -5.77 -7.01
CA VAL A 118 11.11 -6.57 -8.23
C VAL A 118 11.54 -5.82 -9.49
N ASN A 119 11.27 -4.52 -9.57
CA ASN A 119 11.38 -3.79 -10.82
C ASN A 119 12.73 -3.09 -10.96
N ASP A 120 13.22 -3.03 -12.19
CA ASP A 120 14.37 -2.21 -12.54
C ASP A 120 13.98 -0.71 -12.58
N PRO A 121 14.77 0.19 -11.98
CA PRO A 121 14.49 1.62 -11.98
C PRO A 121 14.32 2.24 -13.38
N GLU A 122 15.03 1.75 -14.40
CA GLU A 122 14.92 2.24 -15.78
C GLU A 122 13.55 1.89 -16.37
N THR A 123 13.04 0.69 -16.12
CA THR A 123 11.70 0.27 -16.54
C THR A 123 10.61 1.17 -15.94
N ILE A 124 10.76 1.52 -14.65
CA ILE A 124 9.84 2.44 -13.99
C ILE A 124 9.98 3.84 -14.59
N LEU A 125 11.19 4.35 -14.81
CA LEU A 125 11.40 5.66 -15.42
C LEU A 125 10.76 5.76 -16.82
N GLU A 126 11.02 4.77 -17.68
CA GLU A 126 10.45 4.68 -19.02
C GLU A 126 8.92 4.70 -18.99
N ALA A 127 8.30 4.03 -18.00
CA ALA A 127 6.85 4.04 -17.84
C ALA A 127 6.28 5.45 -17.57
N PHE A 128 7.04 6.31 -16.89
CA PHE A 128 6.61 7.67 -16.57
C PHE A 128 6.98 8.71 -17.64
N GLN A 129 8.00 8.47 -18.47
CA GLN A 129 8.46 9.41 -19.51
C GLN A 129 7.34 10.02 -20.37
N PRO A 130 6.35 9.24 -20.88
CA PRO A 130 5.27 9.78 -21.70
C PRO A 130 4.41 10.83 -20.98
N TYR A 131 4.35 10.77 -19.65
CA TYR A 131 3.49 11.62 -18.82
C TYR A 131 4.21 12.85 -18.28
N TYR A 132 5.56 12.87 -18.28
CA TYR A 132 6.34 14.03 -17.87
C TYR A 132 6.31 15.16 -18.90
N SER A 133 6.24 14.84 -20.19
CA SER A 133 6.24 15.84 -21.28
C SER A 133 4.94 16.66 -21.42
N GLN A 134 3.90 16.33 -20.65
CA GLN A 134 2.59 17.01 -20.66
C GLN A 134 2.39 17.96 -19.46
N GLY A 135 3.37 18.07 -18.55
CA GLY A 135 3.35 19.00 -17.44
C GLY A 135 4.38 20.10 -17.64
N THR A 136 3.96 21.35 -17.78
CA THR A 136 4.83 22.51 -17.59
C THR A 136 5.52 22.40 -16.24
N ALA A 137 6.82 22.10 -16.28
CA ALA A 137 7.69 22.05 -15.11
C ALA A 137 7.95 23.49 -14.64
N GLU A 138 7.19 23.94 -13.65
CA GLU A 138 7.68 24.98 -12.74
C GLU A 138 8.46 24.31 -11.60
N GLY A 139 9.78 24.37 -11.73
CA GLY A 139 10.70 24.49 -10.59
C GLY A 139 11.03 23.22 -9.80
N LEU A 140 12.15 22.58 -10.15
CA LEU A 140 13.36 22.47 -9.32
C LEU A 140 14.28 21.40 -9.92
N VAL A 141 15.08 21.82 -10.90
CA VAL A 141 16.36 21.17 -11.17
C VAL A 141 17.35 21.82 -10.20
N ASP A 142 17.68 21.16 -9.10
CA ASP A 142 18.96 21.44 -8.45
C ASP A 142 20.00 20.53 -9.08
N SER A 143 20.65 21.08 -10.10
CA SER A 143 21.85 20.53 -10.69
C SER A 143 23.06 21.28 -10.13
N LYS A 144 23.96 20.52 -9.51
CA LYS A 144 25.31 20.91 -9.06
C LYS A 144 25.38 21.76 -7.78
N THR A 145 25.95 21.16 -6.75
CA THR A 145 27.02 21.83 -5.99
C THR A 145 28.16 20.82 -5.77
N ALA A 146 29.37 21.37 -5.93
CA ALA A 146 30.71 20.80 -5.96
C ALA A 146 31.03 19.61 -5.04
#